data_AF-A0A1K0JQ24-F1
#
_entry.id   AF-A0A1K0JQ24-F1
#
_cell.length_a   1.000
_cell.length_b   1.000
_cell.length_c   1.000
_cell.angle_alpha   90.00
_cell.angle_beta   90.00
_cell.angle_gamma   90.00
#
_symmetry.space_group_name_H-M   'P 1'
#
loop_
_entity.id
_entity.type
_entity.pdbx_description
1 polymer ?
#
loop_
_entity_poly.entity_id
_entity_poly.type
_entity_poly.pdbx_seq_one_letter_code
_entity_poly.pdbx_strand_id
1 'polypeptide(L)'
;MVAASGSTDAPGPAPAAPGHAFGQRTLIEWCLLLAAVLALVVLAARQGWVERADLAAYDIAISAQHHPVRGDIIIVGINDASITAIGRWPWRRAVLAQLVERIAAGRPRVIGVDVILSERDTRYPQDDAVLARSLAQAGNVVLPVVAESGPAGLLVRYPLAGLGAAVGHINMVVDTDGVARQVYLSEGPHPVAAAGVPHLAAVMAAFGRAGEPPGIARQEPARITEANGWERSGRLRIPYAGPPGTFARVSARDVLDGRANPAIFAGKAVLIGALATGMGDVLPTPV
;
A
#
# COMPACT_ATOMS: atom_id res chain seq x y z
N MET A 1 -84.26 -32.93 -73.07
CA MET A 1 -85.07 -32.08 -72.16
C MET A 1 -84.31 -32.01 -70.84
N VAL A 2 -83.53 -30.93 -70.62
CA VAL A 2 -83.61 -30.01 -69.46
C VAL A 2 -83.08 -30.64 -68.15
N ALA A 3 -82.12 -30.11 -67.37
CA ALA A 3 -81.40 -28.83 -67.35
C ALA A 3 -80.12 -28.95 -66.50
N ALA A 4 -79.30 -27.90 -66.59
CA ALA A 4 -78.19 -27.49 -65.72
C ALA A 4 -78.56 -27.49 -64.22
N SER A 5 -77.68 -27.38 -63.23
CA SER A 5 -76.48 -26.54 -63.03
C SER A 5 -75.95 -26.82 -61.62
N GLY A 6 -74.68 -26.54 -61.33
CA GLY A 6 -74.27 -26.20 -59.95
C GLY A 6 -72.95 -26.79 -59.50
N SER A 7 -71.85 -26.12 -59.89
CA SER A 7 -70.54 -26.22 -59.26
C SER A 7 -70.59 -25.76 -57.79
N THR A 8 -69.91 -26.48 -56.89
CA THR A 8 -69.42 -25.89 -55.63
C THR A 8 -68.20 -26.68 -55.16
N ASP A 9 -67.02 -26.13 -55.43
CA ASP A 9 -65.75 -26.54 -54.82
C ASP A 9 -65.82 -26.27 -53.31
N ALA A 10 -65.59 -27.31 -52.51
CA ALA A 10 -65.41 -27.16 -51.07
C ALA A 10 -63.97 -26.69 -50.77
N PRO A 11 -63.76 -25.70 -49.89
CA PRO A 11 -62.42 -25.24 -49.56
C PRO A 11 -61.71 -26.31 -48.72
N GLY A 12 -60.46 -26.64 -49.11
CA GLY A 12 -59.59 -27.51 -48.31
C GLY A 12 -59.32 -26.94 -46.91
N PRO A 13 -58.99 -27.79 -45.93
CA PRO A 13 -58.76 -27.36 -44.55
C PRO A 13 -57.59 -26.37 -44.49
N ALA A 14 -57.80 -25.24 -43.82
CA ALA A 14 -56.76 -24.24 -43.57
C ALA A 14 -55.60 -24.85 -42.77
N PRO A 15 -54.33 -24.50 -43.07
CA PRO A 15 -53.20 -24.99 -42.30
C PRO A 15 -53.31 -24.50 -40.84
N ALA A 16 -53.20 -25.44 -39.89
CA ALA A 16 -53.17 -25.13 -38.47
C ALA A 16 -52.04 -24.13 -38.18
N ALA A 17 -52.38 -22.99 -37.58
CA ALA A 17 -51.40 -22.00 -37.16
C ALA A 17 -50.36 -22.67 -36.25
N PRO A 18 -49.04 -22.44 -36.45
CA PRO A 18 -48.01 -23.03 -35.59
C PRO A 18 -48.27 -22.58 -34.14
N GLY A 19 -48.46 -23.56 -33.26
CA GLY A 19 -48.93 -23.36 -31.91
C GLY A 19 -48.03 -22.44 -31.09
N HIS A 20 -48.62 -21.42 -30.48
CA HIS A 20 -48.01 -20.50 -29.50
C HIS A 20 -47.21 -21.20 -28.37
N ALA A 21 -47.43 -22.50 -28.14
CA ALA A 21 -46.77 -23.30 -27.12
C ALA A 21 -45.25 -23.52 -27.36
N PHE A 22 -44.78 -23.53 -28.61
CA PHE A 22 -43.35 -23.72 -28.91
C PHE A 22 -42.51 -22.46 -28.56
N GLY A 23 -43.05 -21.28 -28.86
CA GLY A 23 -42.41 -20.00 -28.51
C GLY A 23 -42.37 -19.75 -27.01
N GLN A 24 -43.43 -20.12 -26.28
CA GLN A 24 -43.50 -19.94 -24.82
C GLN A 24 -42.51 -20.84 -24.06
N ARG A 25 -42.35 -22.12 -24.45
CA ARG A 25 -41.36 -23.03 -23.82
C ARG A 25 -39.93 -22.56 -24.05
N THR A 26 -39.62 -22.20 -25.31
CA THR A 26 -38.32 -21.66 -25.68
C THR A 26 -38.02 -20.36 -24.92
N LEU A 27 -39.01 -19.47 -24.76
CA LEU A 27 -38.85 -18.23 -23.99
C LEU A 27 -38.61 -18.50 -22.50
N ILE A 28 -39.33 -19.45 -21.89
CA ILE A 28 -39.09 -19.86 -20.49
C ILE A 28 -37.68 -20.43 -20.33
N GLU A 29 -37.23 -21.29 -21.24
CA GLU A 29 -35.86 -21.85 -21.22
C GLU A 29 -34.80 -20.75 -21.32
N TRP A 30 -34.96 -19.78 -22.24
CA TRP A 30 -34.05 -18.63 -22.35
C TRP A 30 -34.08 -17.74 -21.10
N CYS A 31 -35.25 -17.50 -20.51
CA CYS A 31 -35.37 -16.75 -19.26
C CYS A 31 -34.68 -17.47 -18.10
N LEU A 32 -34.82 -18.80 -17.99
CA LEU A 32 -34.17 -19.61 -16.96
C LEU A 32 -32.65 -19.65 -17.15
N LEU A 33 -32.17 -19.81 -18.39
CA LEU A 33 -30.74 -19.74 -18.72
C LEU A 33 -30.15 -18.37 -18.39
N LEU A 34 -30.84 -17.29 -18.77
CA LEU A 34 -30.41 -15.93 -18.45
C LEU A 34 -30.38 -15.71 -16.93
N ALA A 35 -31.41 -16.15 -16.20
CA ALA A 35 -31.46 -16.06 -14.75
C ALA A 35 -30.33 -16.86 -14.08
N ALA A 36 -30.02 -18.07 -14.57
CA ALA A 36 -28.94 -18.90 -14.08
C ALA A 36 -27.56 -18.28 -14.34
N VAL A 37 -27.33 -17.74 -15.53
CA VAL A 37 -26.09 -17.02 -15.86
C VAL A 37 -25.95 -15.76 -15.01
N LEU A 38 -27.01 -14.97 -14.86
CA LEU A 38 -27.02 -13.80 -13.98
C LEU A 38 -26.74 -14.19 -12.52
N ALA A 39 -27.35 -15.26 -12.03
CA ALA A 39 -27.10 -15.77 -10.68
C ALA A 39 -25.65 -16.21 -10.51
N LEU A 40 -25.05 -16.88 -11.51
CA LEU A 40 -23.65 -17.28 -11.48
C LEU A 40 -22.70 -16.08 -11.53
N VAL A 41 -22.99 -15.06 -12.37
CA VAL A 41 -22.21 -13.82 -12.43
C VAL A 41 -22.29 -13.06 -11.11
N VAL A 42 -23.50 -12.94 -10.54
CA VAL A 42 -23.70 -12.33 -9.22
C VAL A 42 -22.96 -13.13 -8.15
N LEU A 43 -23.00 -14.46 -8.18
CA LEU A 43 -22.26 -15.29 -7.24
C LEU A 43 -20.74 -15.11 -7.38
N ALA A 44 -20.21 -15.15 -8.61
CA ALA A 44 -18.79 -14.94 -8.88
C ALA A 44 -18.31 -13.54 -8.47
N ALA A 45 -19.14 -12.51 -8.69
CA ALA A 45 -18.89 -11.15 -8.24
C ALA A 45 -18.94 -11.03 -6.71
N ARG A 46 -19.95 -11.63 -6.06
CA ARG A 46 -20.08 -11.62 -4.59
C ARG A 46 -18.96 -12.38 -3.89
N GLN A 47 -18.43 -13.42 -4.51
CA GLN A 47 -17.31 -14.21 -3.99
C GLN A 47 -15.93 -13.63 -4.37
N GLY A 48 -15.87 -12.54 -5.14
CA GLY A 48 -14.62 -11.87 -5.52
C GLY A 48 -13.74 -12.67 -6.50
N TRP A 49 -14.29 -13.65 -7.21
CA TRP A 49 -13.48 -14.50 -8.10
C TRP A 49 -12.88 -13.73 -9.28
N VAL A 50 -13.64 -12.77 -9.82
CA VAL A 50 -13.18 -11.91 -10.92
C VAL A 50 -12.05 -11.00 -10.45
N GLU A 51 -12.17 -10.41 -9.26
CA GLU A 51 -11.15 -9.55 -8.67
C GLU A 51 -9.85 -10.31 -8.43
N ARG A 52 -9.92 -11.53 -7.87
CA ARG A 52 -8.73 -12.37 -7.68
C ARG A 52 -8.04 -12.74 -8.98
N ALA A 53 -8.81 -13.00 -10.05
CA ALA A 53 -8.24 -13.28 -11.36
C ALA A 53 -7.51 -12.05 -11.94
N ASP A 54 -8.07 -10.85 -11.74
CA ASP A 54 -7.45 -9.59 -12.15
C ASP A 54 -6.16 -9.31 -11.37
N LEU A 55 -6.19 -9.50 -10.04
CA LEU A 55 -4.99 -9.37 -9.19
C LEU A 55 -3.89 -10.36 -9.59
N ALA A 56 -4.24 -11.61 -9.90
CA ALA A 56 -3.27 -12.60 -10.38
C ALA A 56 -2.66 -12.20 -11.74
N ALA A 57 -3.47 -11.71 -12.68
CA ALA A 57 -2.98 -11.21 -13.96
C ALA A 57 -2.07 -9.98 -13.77
N TYR A 58 -2.42 -9.11 -12.83
CA TYR A 58 -1.62 -7.95 -12.47
C TYR A 58 -0.26 -8.34 -11.86
N ASP A 59 -0.22 -9.34 -10.99
CA ASP A 59 1.02 -9.83 -10.39
C ASP A 59 1.96 -10.43 -11.45
N ILE A 60 1.43 -11.16 -12.42
CA ILE A 60 2.19 -11.64 -13.58
C ILE A 60 2.75 -10.45 -14.39
N ALA A 61 1.93 -9.42 -14.63
CA ALA A 61 2.36 -8.25 -15.36
C ALA A 61 3.42 -7.43 -14.62
N ILE A 62 3.34 -7.32 -13.28
CA ILE A 62 4.34 -6.65 -12.45
C ILE A 62 5.63 -7.44 -12.34
N SER A 63 5.54 -8.75 -12.09
CA SER A 63 6.74 -9.60 -11.97
C SER A 63 7.51 -9.68 -13.29
N ALA A 64 6.85 -9.52 -14.43
CA ALA A 64 7.49 -9.39 -15.74
C ALA A 64 8.16 -8.02 -15.96
N GLN A 65 7.74 -6.97 -15.25
CA GLN A 65 8.34 -5.64 -15.35
C GLN A 65 9.66 -5.58 -14.57
N HIS A 66 10.76 -5.33 -15.28
CA HIS A 66 12.06 -5.12 -14.66
C HIS A 66 12.20 -3.64 -14.26
N HIS A 67 12.11 -3.37 -12.96
CA HIS A 67 12.47 -2.06 -12.39
C HIS A 67 13.92 -2.11 -11.90
N PRO A 68 14.83 -1.28 -12.42
CA PRO A 68 16.23 -1.33 -12.03
C PRO A 68 16.39 -1.00 -10.55
N VAL A 69 17.14 -1.84 -9.84
CA VAL A 69 17.47 -1.63 -8.43
C VAL A 69 18.28 -0.34 -8.30
N ARG A 70 17.77 0.60 -7.51
CA ARG A 70 18.45 1.86 -7.30
C ARG A 70 19.58 1.70 -6.28
N GLY A 71 20.79 2.07 -6.68
CA GLY A 71 21.96 2.09 -5.78
C GLY A 71 21.99 3.26 -4.79
N ASP A 72 21.01 4.16 -4.83
CA ASP A 72 20.90 5.33 -3.95
C ASP A 72 20.05 5.09 -2.68
N ILE A 73 19.70 3.83 -2.39
CA ILE A 73 18.92 3.41 -1.21
C ILE A 73 19.72 2.36 -0.43
N ILE A 74 19.73 2.47 0.90
CA ILE A 74 20.30 1.46 1.80
C ILE A 74 19.41 1.28 3.03
N ILE A 75 19.23 0.03 3.46
CA ILE A 75 18.41 -0.33 4.62
C ILE A 75 19.31 -0.64 5.82
N VAL A 76 19.05 0.01 6.94
CA VAL A 76 19.64 -0.31 8.25
C VAL A 76 18.64 -1.15 9.03
N GLY A 77 18.87 -2.45 9.05
CA GLY A 77 17.94 -3.43 9.60
C GLY A 77 18.11 -3.63 11.10
N ILE A 78 17.04 -3.48 11.87
CA ILE A 78 16.94 -3.92 13.26
C ILE A 78 16.49 -5.38 13.25
N ASN A 79 17.45 -6.29 13.17
CA ASN A 79 17.22 -7.74 13.11
C ASN A 79 17.36 -8.42 14.47
N ASP A 80 17.02 -9.71 14.53
CA ASP A 80 17.10 -10.52 15.76
C ASP A 80 18.49 -10.45 16.42
N ALA A 81 19.55 -10.57 15.61
CA ALA A 81 20.93 -10.47 16.07
C ALA A 81 21.27 -9.10 16.69
N SER A 82 20.66 -8.01 16.19
CA SER A 82 20.82 -6.67 16.77
C SER A 82 20.10 -6.58 18.12
N ILE A 83 18.88 -7.10 18.22
CA ILE A 83 18.13 -7.12 19.48
C ILE A 83 18.85 -7.96 20.53
N THR A 84 19.35 -9.15 20.18
CA THR A 84 20.10 -10.00 21.10
C THR A 84 21.37 -9.31 21.60
N ALA A 85 22.07 -8.57 20.74
CA ALA A 85 23.35 -7.94 21.10
C ALA A 85 23.19 -6.63 21.88
N ILE A 86 22.23 -5.78 21.51
CA ILE A 86 22.06 -4.42 22.05
C ILE A 86 21.15 -4.44 23.28
N GLY A 87 20.11 -5.27 23.25
CA GLY A 87 19.12 -5.39 24.30
C GLY A 87 17.69 -5.45 23.78
N ARG A 88 16.77 -5.69 24.71
CA ARG A 88 15.34 -5.87 24.43
C ARG A 88 14.73 -4.64 23.74
N TRP A 89 13.93 -4.90 22.71
CA TRP A 89 13.10 -3.89 22.05
C TRP A 89 11.86 -3.53 22.90
N PRO A 90 11.38 -2.27 22.91
CA PRO A 90 11.93 -1.08 22.23
C PRO A 90 13.24 -0.60 22.86
N TRP A 91 14.18 -0.18 22.01
CA TRP A 91 15.45 0.39 22.47
C TRP A 91 15.27 1.78 23.09
N ARG A 92 16.18 2.11 24.01
CA ARG A 92 16.27 3.46 24.59
C ARG A 92 16.46 4.51 23.50
N ARG A 93 15.89 5.70 23.69
CA ARG A 93 16.02 6.82 22.74
C ARG A 93 17.49 7.23 22.53
N ALA A 94 18.34 7.07 23.54
CA ALA A 94 19.79 7.27 23.43
C ALA A 94 20.47 6.31 22.44
N VAL A 95 19.99 5.07 22.30
CA VAL A 95 20.51 4.10 21.32
C VAL A 95 20.11 4.51 19.90
N LEU A 96 18.85 4.94 19.73
CA LEU A 96 18.37 5.47 18.45
C LEU A 96 19.15 6.74 18.05
N ALA A 97 19.44 7.62 19.01
CA ALA A 97 20.23 8.83 18.80
C ALA A 97 21.64 8.50 18.30
N GLN A 98 22.32 7.53 18.94
CA GLN A 98 23.65 7.07 18.51
C GLN A 98 23.61 6.43 17.12
N LEU A 99 22.56 5.66 16.81
CA LEU A 99 22.39 5.05 15.50
C LEU A 99 22.28 6.13 14.41
N VAL A 100 21.43 7.15 14.64
CA VAL A 100 21.28 8.29 13.73
C VAL A 100 22.58 9.07 13.58
N GLU A 101 23.29 9.36 14.68
CA GLU A 101 24.58 10.07 14.65
C GLU A 101 25.62 9.35 13.79
N ARG A 102 25.73 8.03 13.92
CA ARG A 102 26.69 7.24 13.14
C ARG A 102 26.34 7.16 11.66
N ILE A 103 25.05 7.09 11.33
CA ILE A 103 24.58 7.16 9.95
C ILE A 103 24.85 8.56 9.39
N ALA A 104 24.52 9.60 10.15
CA ALA A 104 24.70 11.00 9.77
C ALA A 104 26.17 11.37 9.52
N ALA A 105 27.12 10.72 10.21
CA ALA A 105 28.55 10.87 9.95
C ALA A 105 28.94 10.53 8.49
N GLY A 106 28.19 9.63 7.85
CA GLY A 106 28.35 9.29 6.44
C GLY A 106 27.75 10.30 5.46
N ARG A 107 27.07 11.35 5.94
CA ARG A 107 26.37 12.38 5.15
C ARG A 107 25.38 11.78 4.13
N PRO A 108 24.35 11.05 4.59
CA PRO A 108 23.27 10.60 3.73
C PRO A 108 22.49 11.78 3.17
N ARG A 109 21.73 11.54 2.11
CA ARG A 109 20.78 12.53 1.58
C ARG A 109 19.60 12.72 2.54
N VAL A 110 19.07 11.60 3.06
CA VAL A 110 17.94 11.59 3.99
C VAL A 110 17.96 10.30 4.81
N ILE A 111 17.50 10.37 6.07
CA ILE A 111 17.35 9.24 6.98
C ILE A 111 15.86 9.09 7.32
N GLY A 112 15.24 7.98 6.92
CA GLY A 112 13.92 7.60 7.39
C GLY A 112 14.07 6.68 8.60
N VAL A 113 13.45 7.01 9.73
CA VAL A 113 13.49 6.18 10.93
C VAL A 113 12.11 5.60 11.17
N ASP A 114 11.87 4.39 10.66
CA ASP A 114 10.60 3.68 10.78
C ASP A 114 10.45 3.05 12.17
N VAL A 115 10.30 3.94 13.16
CA VAL A 115 10.05 3.62 14.56
C VAL A 115 8.99 4.61 15.04
N ILE A 116 7.92 4.09 15.62
CA ILE A 116 6.85 4.94 16.16
C ILE A 116 7.36 5.60 17.45
N LEU A 117 7.49 6.93 17.42
CA LEU A 117 8.00 7.76 18.51
C LEU A 117 6.92 8.72 19.04
N SER A 118 5.65 8.30 19.08
CA SER A 118 4.51 9.15 19.46
C SER A 118 4.42 9.43 20.96
N GLU A 119 5.02 8.57 21.79
CA GLU A 119 4.96 8.66 23.25
C GLU A 119 6.32 9.04 23.87
N ARG A 120 6.24 9.74 25.01
CA ARG A 120 7.41 10.06 25.85
C ARG A 120 7.99 8.80 26.45
N ASP A 121 9.32 8.75 26.55
CA ASP A 121 9.98 7.70 27.31
C ASP A 121 9.71 7.91 28.81
N THR A 122 8.96 6.99 29.42
CA THR A 122 8.62 7.06 30.84
C THR A 122 9.74 6.55 31.75
N ARG A 123 10.66 5.73 31.21
CA ARG A 123 11.75 5.12 31.96
C ARG A 123 13.02 5.95 31.91
N TYR A 124 13.27 6.61 30.78
CA TYR A 124 14.41 7.51 30.56
C TYR A 124 13.97 8.82 29.86
N PRO A 125 13.19 9.70 30.53
CA PRO A 125 12.62 10.89 29.90
C PRO A 125 13.66 11.83 29.27
N GLN A 126 14.84 11.95 29.87
CA GLN A 126 15.95 12.73 29.34
C GLN A 126 16.48 12.21 27.98
N ASP A 127 16.29 10.94 27.65
CA ASP A 127 16.77 10.37 26.38
C ASP A 127 15.94 10.90 25.19
N ASP A 128 14.70 11.37 25.39
CA ASP A 128 13.90 12.04 24.33
C ASP A 128 14.60 13.33 23.86
N ALA A 129 15.19 14.10 24.79
CA ALA A 129 15.94 15.30 24.46
C ALA A 129 17.29 14.99 23.78
N VAL A 130 17.92 13.86 24.12
CA VAL A 130 19.12 13.36 23.45
C VAL A 130 18.79 13.01 22.00
N LEU A 131 17.70 12.28 21.78
CA LEU A 131 17.24 11.94 20.43
C LEU A 131 16.91 13.20 19.63
N ALA A 132 16.09 14.11 20.18
CA ALA A 132 15.75 15.38 19.53
C ALA A 132 16.99 16.15 19.05
N ARG A 133 18.03 16.23 19.89
CA ARG A 133 19.29 16.88 19.53
C ARG A 133 20.01 16.17 18.39
N SER A 134 20.09 14.85 18.42
CA SER A 134 20.69 14.05 17.35
C SER A 134 19.95 14.23 16.01
N LEU A 135 18.61 14.19 16.04
CA LEU A 135 17.79 14.42 14.84
C LEU A 135 18.00 15.83 14.27
N ALA A 136 18.03 16.85 15.14
CA ALA A 136 18.28 18.23 14.74
C ALA A 136 19.69 18.44 14.18
N GLN A 137 20.70 17.77 14.73
CA GLN A 137 22.09 17.82 14.23
C GLN A 137 22.24 17.14 12.87
N ALA A 138 21.53 16.03 12.65
CA ALA A 138 21.48 15.38 11.33
C ALA A 138 20.78 16.28 10.29
N GLY A 139 19.68 16.92 10.69
CA GLY A 139 18.96 17.92 9.87
C GLY A 139 18.20 17.34 8.67
N ASN A 140 18.29 16.03 8.44
CA ASN A 140 17.70 15.35 7.29
C ASN A 140 16.97 14.06 7.67
N VAL A 141 16.23 14.10 8.78
CA VAL A 141 15.48 12.95 9.29
C VAL A 141 13.99 13.06 8.99
N VAL A 142 13.37 11.95 8.61
CA VAL A 142 11.92 11.78 8.43
C VAL A 142 11.41 10.70 9.40
N LEU A 143 10.36 11.01 10.14
CA LEU A 143 9.73 10.11 11.12
C LEU A 143 8.31 9.70 10.69
N PRO A 144 7.86 8.50 11.10
CA PRO A 144 6.55 7.99 10.75
C PRO A 144 5.44 8.71 11.50
N VAL A 145 4.33 8.91 10.80
CA VAL A 145 3.02 9.25 11.33
C VAL A 145 2.12 8.04 11.12
N VAL A 146 1.32 7.70 12.13
CA VAL A 146 0.41 6.56 12.03
C VAL A 146 -1.03 6.99 12.25
N ALA A 147 -1.95 6.29 11.60
CA ALA A 147 -3.37 6.38 11.92
C ALA A 147 -3.70 5.36 13.01
N GLU A 148 -4.20 5.81 14.15
CA GLU A 148 -4.65 4.93 15.23
C GLU A 148 -6.16 5.07 15.45
N SER A 149 -6.79 3.99 15.89
CA SER A 149 -8.20 4.02 16.29
C SER A 149 -8.38 4.86 17.56
N GLY A 150 -9.17 5.91 17.46
CA GLY A 150 -9.63 6.72 18.57
C GLY A 150 -11.14 6.58 18.82
N PRO A 151 -11.66 7.23 19.87
CA PRO A 151 -13.08 7.13 20.25
C PRO A 151 -14.06 7.62 19.17
N ALA A 152 -13.61 8.52 18.30
CA ALA A 152 -14.42 9.16 17.25
C ALA A 152 -13.98 8.79 15.83
N GLY A 153 -13.19 7.73 15.66
CA GLY A 153 -12.62 7.33 14.36
C GLY A 153 -11.09 7.33 14.36
N LEU A 154 -10.49 7.37 13.18
CA LEU A 154 -9.03 7.38 13.04
C LEU A 154 -8.44 8.73 13.46
N LEU A 155 -7.40 8.69 14.28
CA LEU A 155 -6.64 9.85 14.73
C LEU A 155 -5.22 9.79 14.17
N VAL A 156 -4.73 10.95 13.74
CA VAL A 156 -3.34 11.10 13.30
C VAL A 156 -2.43 11.18 14.51
N ARG A 157 -1.50 10.23 14.63
CA ARG A 157 -0.48 10.19 15.69
C ARG A 157 0.84 10.66 15.14
N TYR A 158 1.19 11.89 15.50
CA TYR A 158 2.49 12.46 15.19
C TYR A 158 3.56 11.93 16.15
N PRO A 159 4.84 11.94 15.73
CA PRO A 159 5.95 11.79 16.65
C PRO A 159 5.90 12.81 17.79
N LEU A 160 6.58 12.49 18.89
CA LEU A 160 6.69 13.33 20.07
C LEU A 160 7.09 14.76 19.67
N ALA A 161 6.32 15.72 20.17
CA ALA A 161 6.59 17.14 19.93
C ALA A 161 8.00 17.51 20.42
N GLY A 162 8.74 18.27 19.60
CA GLY A 162 10.10 18.71 19.90
C GLY A 162 11.21 17.84 19.29
N LEU A 163 10.90 16.72 18.64
CA LEU A 163 11.89 15.91 17.92
C LEU A 163 12.50 16.60 16.69
N GLY A 164 11.80 17.60 16.12
CA GLY A 164 12.36 18.49 15.09
C GLY A 164 12.62 17.86 13.71
N ALA A 165 12.08 16.66 13.45
CA ALA A 165 12.22 15.97 12.18
C ALA A 165 11.04 16.24 11.23
N ALA A 166 11.27 16.05 9.93
CA ALA A 166 10.16 15.97 8.97
C ALA A 166 9.33 14.72 9.25
N VAL A 167 8.09 14.70 8.74
CA VAL A 167 7.15 13.62 9.02
C VAL A 167 6.46 13.12 7.76
N GLY A 168 6.09 11.83 7.75
CA GLY A 168 5.24 11.26 6.72
C GLY A 168 4.55 10.00 7.19
N HIS A 169 3.38 9.66 6.64
CA HIS A 169 2.66 8.46 7.06
C HIS A 169 3.29 7.19 6.47
N ILE A 170 3.13 6.07 7.18
CA ILE A 170 3.61 4.75 6.78
C ILE A 170 2.48 3.76 6.47
N ASN A 171 1.24 4.27 6.35
CA ASN A 171 0.07 3.43 6.09
C ASN A 171 0.24 2.64 4.78
N MET A 172 0.03 1.34 4.87
CA MET A 172 0.00 0.42 3.74
C MET A 172 -1.43 -0.05 3.50
N VAL A 173 -1.80 -0.21 2.22
CA VAL A 173 -3.09 -0.80 1.83
C VAL A 173 -2.82 -2.19 1.27
N VAL A 174 -3.49 -3.18 1.86
CA VAL A 174 -3.52 -4.55 1.35
C VAL A 174 -4.79 -4.74 0.53
N ASP A 175 -4.66 -5.44 -0.60
CA ASP A 175 -5.82 -5.82 -1.40
C ASP A 175 -6.59 -6.97 -0.74
N THR A 176 -7.69 -7.40 -1.35
CA THR A 176 -8.61 -8.43 -0.82
C THR A 176 -7.97 -9.81 -0.65
N ASP A 177 -6.80 -10.04 -1.23
CA ASP A 177 -5.98 -11.24 -1.07
C ASP A 177 -4.87 -11.10 -0.02
N GLY A 178 -4.77 -9.95 0.64
CA GLY A 178 -3.78 -9.67 1.69
C GLY A 178 -2.40 -9.27 1.17
N VAL A 179 -2.23 -9.11 -0.15
CA VAL A 179 -0.97 -8.67 -0.74
C VAL A 179 -0.96 -7.13 -0.80
N ALA A 180 0.16 -6.54 -0.41
CA ALA A 180 0.37 -5.10 -0.54
C ALA A 180 0.84 -4.80 -1.96
N ARG A 181 0.11 -3.94 -2.68
CA ARG A 181 0.42 -3.52 -4.07
C ARG A 181 0.46 -2.02 -4.28
N GLN A 182 -0.02 -1.26 -3.31
CA GLN A 182 -0.32 0.16 -3.47
C GLN A 182 -0.18 0.93 -2.16
N VAL A 183 0.07 2.22 -2.31
CA VAL A 183 0.06 3.22 -1.25
C VAL A 183 -0.68 4.46 -1.73
N TYR A 184 -1.09 5.31 -0.80
CA TYR A 184 -1.58 6.65 -1.12
C TYR A 184 -0.50 7.67 -0.79
N LEU A 185 -0.32 8.66 -1.66
CA LEU A 185 0.69 9.70 -1.47
C LEU A 185 0.33 10.70 -0.37
N SER A 186 -0.96 10.82 -0.04
CA SER A 186 -1.43 11.64 1.06
C SER A 186 -2.64 11.02 1.75
N GLU A 187 -2.60 10.97 3.07
CA GLU A 187 -3.67 10.44 3.94
C GLU A 187 -3.91 11.34 5.15
N GLY A 188 -5.16 11.42 5.60
CA GLY A 188 -5.51 12.14 6.83
C GLY A 188 -7.01 12.37 6.97
N PRO A 189 -7.44 13.13 7.99
CA PRO A 189 -8.83 13.54 8.15
C PRO A 189 -9.31 14.33 6.94
N HIS A 190 -10.54 14.08 6.49
CA HIS A 190 -11.15 14.84 5.41
C HIS A 190 -11.35 16.32 5.82
N PRO A 191 -11.01 17.28 4.94
CA PRO A 191 -10.39 17.10 3.63
C PRO A 191 -8.86 16.93 3.73
N VAL A 192 -8.32 15.94 3.02
CA VAL A 192 -6.87 15.65 3.00
C VAL A 192 -6.05 16.82 2.44
N ALA A 193 -6.68 17.70 1.65
CA ALA A 193 -6.04 18.91 1.14
C ALA A 193 -5.66 19.91 2.27
N ALA A 194 -6.35 19.87 3.41
CA ALA A 194 -6.10 20.75 4.54
C ALA A 194 -5.29 20.07 5.66
N ALA A 195 -5.51 18.77 5.90
CA ALA A 195 -4.96 18.05 7.04
C ALA A 195 -4.23 16.75 6.67
N GLY A 196 -3.96 16.53 5.38
CA GLY A 196 -3.27 15.36 4.89
C GLY A 196 -1.79 15.35 5.26
N VAL A 197 -1.30 14.17 5.59
CA VAL A 197 0.11 13.88 5.79
C VAL A 197 0.60 13.20 4.51
N PRO A 198 1.76 13.59 3.96
CA PRO A 198 2.35 12.91 2.81
C PRO A 198 2.95 11.56 3.21
N HIS A 199 3.03 10.62 2.27
CA HIS A 199 3.65 9.32 2.51
C HIS A 199 5.15 9.47 2.82
N LEU A 200 5.66 8.74 3.81
CA LEU A 200 7.06 8.82 4.29
C LEU A 200 8.06 8.65 3.14
N ALA A 201 7.86 7.64 2.29
CA ALA A 201 8.70 7.42 1.11
C ALA A 201 8.68 8.60 0.11
N ALA A 202 7.55 9.31 -0.04
CA ALA A 202 7.44 10.47 -0.91
C ALA A 202 8.21 11.67 -0.35
N VAL A 203 8.11 11.90 0.97
CA VAL A 203 8.90 12.93 1.68
C VAL A 203 10.40 12.65 1.53
N MET A 204 10.83 11.41 1.73
CA MET A 204 12.23 11.01 1.54
C MET A 204 12.69 11.17 0.09
N ALA A 205 11.85 10.83 -0.89
CA ALA A 205 12.19 10.95 -2.31
C ALA A 205 12.41 12.42 -2.73
N ALA A 206 11.63 13.34 -2.17
CA ALA A 206 11.71 14.79 -2.41
C ALA A 206 12.79 15.49 -1.57
N PHE A 207 13.28 14.87 -0.49
CA PHE A 207 14.21 15.50 0.44
C PHE A 207 15.48 16.01 -0.25
N GLY A 208 15.77 17.31 -0.05
CA GLY A 208 16.94 18.00 -0.61
C GLY A 208 16.92 18.19 -2.13
N ARG A 209 15.79 17.93 -2.81
CA ARG A 209 15.62 18.19 -4.26
C ARG A 209 14.80 19.47 -4.46
N ALA A 210 15.33 20.41 -5.23
CA ALA A 210 14.58 21.58 -5.67
C ALA A 210 13.70 21.20 -6.88
N GLY A 211 12.40 21.45 -6.79
CA GLY A 211 11.42 21.12 -7.83
C GLY A 211 10.33 20.18 -7.34
N GLU A 212 9.25 20.06 -8.12
CA GLU A 212 8.18 19.10 -7.86
C GLU A 212 8.79 17.71 -7.59
N PRO A 213 8.21 16.95 -6.64
CA PRO A 213 8.62 15.57 -6.41
C PRO A 213 8.67 14.88 -7.79
N PRO A 214 9.80 14.28 -8.19
CA PRO A 214 10.11 13.97 -9.60
C PRO A 214 9.03 13.10 -10.20
N GLY A 215 8.06 13.68 -10.93
CA GLY A 215 6.84 13.03 -11.43
C GLY A 215 6.55 11.71 -10.71
N ILE A 216 6.38 11.74 -9.37
CA ILE A 216 6.57 10.58 -8.49
C ILE A 216 5.53 9.52 -8.85
N ALA A 217 5.95 8.61 -9.72
CA ALA A 217 5.15 7.61 -10.40
C ALA A 217 3.91 8.19 -11.13
N ARG A 218 3.40 7.44 -12.10
CA ARG A 218 2.02 7.68 -12.52
C ARG A 218 1.12 7.33 -11.34
N GLN A 219 0.67 8.35 -10.62
CA GLN A 219 -0.39 8.20 -9.63
C GLN A 219 -1.75 8.20 -10.33
N GLU A 220 -2.64 7.35 -9.85
CA GLU A 220 -4.05 7.43 -10.19
C GLU A 220 -4.66 8.59 -9.38
N PRO A 221 -5.50 9.46 -9.98
CA PRO A 221 -6.19 10.56 -9.28
C PRO A 221 -7.33 10.04 -8.38
N ALA A 222 -7.13 8.87 -7.79
CA ALA A 222 -8.04 8.26 -6.86
C ALA A 222 -8.09 9.08 -5.56
N ARG A 223 -9.31 9.40 -5.15
CA ARG A 223 -9.62 9.95 -3.84
C ARG A 223 -10.68 9.05 -3.21
N ILE A 224 -10.40 8.56 -2.01
CA ILE A 224 -11.32 7.71 -1.26
C ILE A 224 -11.54 8.36 0.09
N THR A 225 -12.80 8.63 0.42
CA THR A 225 -13.23 9.08 1.74
C THR A 225 -13.98 7.95 2.40
N GLU A 226 -13.44 7.42 3.49
CA GLU A 226 -14.06 6.37 4.28
C GLU A 226 -15.21 6.92 5.15
N ALA A 227 -16.11 6.05 5.59
CA ALA A 227 -17.23 6.40 6.46
C ALA A 227 -16.78 7.01 7.82
N ASN A 228 -15.55 6.72 8.25
CA ASN A 228 -14.94 7.28 9.46
C ASN A 228 -14.35 8.69 9.24
N GLY A 229 -14.51 9.28 8.05
CA GLY A 229 -13.97 10.60 7.71
C GLY A 229 -12.48 10.60 7.35
N TRP A 230 -11.84 9.44 7.24
CA TRP A 230 -10.47 9.32 6.74
C TRP A 230 -10.46 9.45 5.23
N GLU A 231 -9.58 10.29 4.69
CA GLU A 231 -9.44 10.50 3.26
C GLU A 231 -8.04 10.12 2.79
N ARG A 232 -7.99 9.40 1.67
CA ARG A 232 -6.76 9.03 0.96
C ARG A 232 -6.77 9.59 -0.45
N SER A 233 -5.63 10.08 -0.90
CA SER A 233 -5.49 10.66 -2.24
C SER A 233 -4.13 10.35 -2.88
N GLY A 234 -4.13 10.33 -4.22
CA GLY A 234 -2.92 10.08 -5.01
C GLY A 234 -2.47 8.63 -4.87
N ARG A 235 -3.24 7.71 -5.45
CA ARG A 235 -2.94 6.28 -5.35
C ARG A 235 -1.75 5.94 -6.24
N LEU A 236 -0.75 5.29 -5.66
CA LEU A 236 0.47 4.87 -6.33
C LEU A 236 0.59 3.36 -6.24
N ARG A 237 0.66 2.72 -7.42
CA ARG A 237 1.02 1.30 -7.55
C ARG A 237 2.53 1.15 -7.35
N ILE A 238 2.93 0.25 -6.47
CA ILE A 238 4.34 0.10 -6.09
C ILE A 238 5.12 -0.55 -7.25
N PRO A 239 6.16 0.10 -7.78
CA PRO A 239 7.04 -0.51 -8.77
C PRO A 239 8.08 -1.39 -8.06
N TYR A 240 7.77 -2.67 -7.89
CA TYR A 240 8.66 -3.61 -7.20
C TYR A 240 9.97 -3.79 -7.97
N ALA A 241 11.10 -3.56 -7.29
CA ALA A 241 12.44 -3.74 -7.88
C ALA A 241 12.91 -5.21 -7.88
N GLY A 242 12.28 -6.07 -7.08
CA GLY A 242 12.64 -7.48 -6.94
C GLY A 242 12.27 -8.05 -5.56
N PRO A 243 12.58 -9.34 -5.32
CA PRO A 243 12.24 -10.05 -4.08
C PRO A 243 12.95 -9.47 -2.84
N PRO A 244 12.58 -9.91 -1.62
CA PRO A 244 13.28 -9.54 -0.40
C PRO A 244 14.80 -9.78 -0.50
N GLY A 245 15.60 -8.77 -0.17
CA GLY A 245 17.07 -8.80 -0.29
C GLY A 245 17.63 -8.02 -1.48
N THR A 246 16.76 -7.50 -2.35
CA THR A 246 17.15 -6.73 -3.54
C THR A 246 17.95 -5.44 -3.22
N PHE A 247 17.56 -4.71 -2.17
CA PHE A 247 18.27 -3.49 -1.75
C PHE A 247 19.44 -3.81 -0.82
N ALA A 248 20.51 -3.01 -0.89
CA ALA A 248 21.64 -3.11 0.03
C ALA A 248 21.19 -2.96 1.49
N ARG A 249 21.71 -3.80 2.38
CA ARG A 249 21.37 -3.80 3.80
C ARG A 249 22.61 -3.83 4.68
N VAL A 250 22.52 -3.20 5.84
CA VAL A 250 23.48 -3.30 6.93
C VAL A 250 22.71 -3.46 8.25
N SER A 251 23.25 -4.21 9.21
CA SER A 251 22.56 -4.36 10.50
C SER A 251 22.74 -3.11 11.36
N ALA A 252 21.72 -2.75 12.15
CA ALA A 252 21.83 -1.66 13.12
C ALA A 252 22.97 -1.90 14.12
N ARG A 253 23.22 -3.18 14.48
CA ARG A 253 24.38 -3.59 15.27
C ARG A 253 25.71 -3.22 14.62
N ASP A 254 25.92 -3.54 13.35
CA ASP A 254 27.21 -3.26 12.69
C ASP A 254 27.48 -1.74 12.59
N VAL A 255 26.43 -0.93 12.48
CA VAL A 255 26.53 0.52 12.57
C VAL A 255 26.90 0.95 14.00
N LEU A 256 26.19 0.46 15.02
CA LEU A 256 26.43 0.76 16.44
C LEU A 256 27.73 0.17 17.00
N ASP A 257 28.31 -0.83 16.37
CA ASP A 257 29.62 -1.40 16.72
C ASP A 257 30.76 -0.71 15.93
N GLY A 258 30.43 0.11 14.92
CA GLY A 258 31.41 0.85 14.12
C GLY A 258 32.08 0.00 13.04
N ARG A 259 31.50 -1.15 12.72
CA ARG A 259 31.98 -2.06 11.66
C ARG A 259 31.52 -1.62 10.28
N ALA A 260 30.38 -0.93 10.19
CA ALA A 260 29.90 -0.34 8.96
C ALA A 260 30.73 0.90 8.59
N ASN A 261 31.36 0.89 7.40
CA ASN A 261 32.07 2.06 6.89
C ASN A 261 31.07 3.20 6.63
N PRO A 262 31.20 4.39 7.25
CA PRO A 262 30.27 5.50 7.05
C PRO A 262 30.10 5.93 5.57
N ALA A 263 31.10 5.71 4.73
CA ALA A 263 31.05 6.02 3.30
C ALA A 263 29.92 5.29 2.55
N ILE A 264 29.41 4.17 3.08
CA ILE A 264 28.28 3.46 2.48
C ILE A 264 26.98 4.28 2.53
N PHE A 265 26.88 5.28 3.40
CA PHE A 265 25.70 6.13 3.54
C PHE A 265 25.74 7.38 2.67
N ALA A 266 26.91 7.76 2.13
CA ALA A 266 27.12 9.02 1.44
C ALA A 266 26.13 9.25 0.29
N GLY A 267 25.34 10.33 0.40
CA GLY A 267 24.33 10.71 -0.60
C GLY A 267 23.14 9.76 -0.76
N LYS A 268 23.05 8.68 0.04
CA LYS A 268 21.97 7.70 -0.05
C LYS A 268 20.74 8.12 0.75
N ALA A 269 19.57 7.61 0.37
CA ALA A 269 18.41 7.52 1.24
C ALA A 269 18.58 6.30 2.15
N VAL A 270 18.64 6.53 3.46
CA VAL A 270 18.84 5.48 4.47
C VAL A 270 17.51 5.21 5.15
N LEU A 271 17.06 3.96 5.15
CA LEU A 271 15.85 3.53 5.85
C LEU A 271 16.22 2.66 7.05
N ILE A 272 15.90 3.11 8.26
CA ILE A 272 16.05 2.34 9.48
C ILE A 272 14.70 1.69 9.79
N GLY A 273 14.65 0.37 9.95
CA GLY A 273 13.39 -0.33 10.21
C GLY A 273 13.56 -1.70 10.84
N ALA A 274 12.49 -2.21 11.44
CA ALA A 274 12.43 -3.54 12.05
C ALA A 274 12.45 -4.64 10.98
N LEU A 275 13.43 -5.55 11.07
CA LEU A 275 13.53 -6.75 10.23
C LEU A 275 13.55 -8.04 11.06
N ALA A 276 13.41 -7.95 12.39
CA ALA A 276 13.42 -9.12 13.25
C ALA A 276 12.10 -9.88 13.20
N THR A 277 12.19 -11.18 13.47
CA THR A 277 11.04 -12.07 13.43
C THR A 277 10.03 -11.68 14.52
N GLY A 278 8.74 -11.60 14.18
CA GLY A 278 7.68 -11.30 15.15
C GLY A 278 7.49 -9.82 15.50
N MET A 279 8.21 -8.89 14.85
CA MET A 279 7.96 -7.43 14.98
C MET A 279 6.84 -6.89 14.07
N GLY A 280 6.14 -7.78 13.34
CA GLY A 280 4.79 -7.51 12.83
C GLY A 280 4.65 -6.74 11.52
N ASP A 281 5.74 -6.43 10.83
CA ASP A 281 5.70 -5.58 9.63
C ASP A 281 6.21 -6.29 8.37
N VAL A 282 5.69 -7.50 8.12
CA VAL A 282 5.97 -8.26 6.88
C VAL A 282 4.68 -8.41 6.12
N LEU A 283 4.58 -7.70 5.00
CA LEU A 283 3.47 -7.80 4.07
C LEU A 283 3.88 -8.64 2.85
N PRO A 284 3.03 -9.57 2.40
CA PRO A 284 3.23 -10.24 1.13
C PRO A 284 3.29 -9.21 -0.02
N THR A 285 4.20 -9.43 -0.95
CA THR A 285 4.36 -8.64 -2.17
C THR A 285 4.22 -9.52 -3.41
N PRO A 286 3.91 -8.96 -4.60
CA PRO A 286 3.81 -9.72 -5.86
C PRO A 286 5.12 -10.36 -6.35
N VAL A 287 6.25 -10.08 -5.71
CA VAL A 287 7.62 -10.53 -6.07
C VAL A 287 8.34 -11.21 -4.93
#